data_AF-A0A8T5UFN1-F1
#
_entry.id   AF-A0A8T5UFN1-F1
#
_cell.length_a   1.000
_cell.length_b   1.000
_cell.length_c   1.000
_cell.angle_alpha   90.00
_cell.angle_beta   90.00
_cell.angle_gamma   90.00
#
_symmetry.space_group_name_H-M   'P 1'
#
loop_
_entity.id
_entity.type
_entity.pdbx_description
1 polymer ?
#
loop_
_entity_poly.entity_id
_entity_poly.type
_entity_poly.pdbx_seq_one_letter_code
_entity_poly.pdbx_strand_id
1 'polypeptide(L)'
;MQSGKEYDLEIKDNANFIEALALVDKIERESLENKIFPIHNGYIHNYLQLFVNLDEETIYDDVGLSPYAPDEQGLYRKFNPIRDEIKFNLFPDTIIELQQDVGC
;
A
#
# COMPACT_ATOMS: atom_id res chain seq x y z
N MET A 1 -6.52 21.92 1.32
CA MET A 1 -7.01 20.58 1.71
C MET A 1 -6.72 19.65 0.55
N GLN A 2 -5.62 18.90 0.61
CA GLN A 2 -5.41 17.81 -0.35
C GLN A 2 -6.44 16.73 -0.01
N SER A 3 -7.34 16.45 -0.94
CA SER A 3 -8.17 15.25 -0.85
C SER A 3 -7.26 14.07 -1.18
N GLY A 4 -7.08 13.15 -0.23
CA GLY A 4 -6.48 11.85 -0.54
C GLY A 4 -7.31 11.10 -1.59
N LYS A 5 -6.78 9.98 -2.08
CA LYS A 5 -7.49 9.09 -2.99
C LYS A 5 -7.45 7.68 -2.43
N GLU A 6 -8.61 7.04 -2.45
CA GLU A 6 -8.85 5.71 -1.93
C GLU A 6 -9.07 4.75 -3.11
N TYR A 7 -8.60 3.51 -2.96
CA TYR A 7 -8.77 2.47 -3.96
C TYR A 7 -9.36 1.23 -3.30
N ASP A 8 -10.51 0.79 -3.80
CA ASP A 8 -11.04 -0.53 -3.53
C ASP A 8 -10.51 -1.49 -4.58
N LEU A 9 -9.71 -2.47 -4.15
CA LEU A 9 -9.05 -3.42 -5.04
C LEU A 9 -9.56 -4.84 -4.81
N GLU A 10 -9.92 -5.52 -5.88
CA GLU A 10 -10.09 -6.97 -5.87
C GLU A 10 -8.75 -7.63 -6.19
N ILE A 11 -8.16 -8.31 -5.21
CA ILE A 11 -6.87 -9.02 -5.32
C ILE A 11 -7.07 -10.52 -5.14
N LYS A 12 -6.09 -11.32 -5.56
CA LYS A 12 -6.12 -12.77 -5.34
C LYS A 12 -6.00 -13.08 -3.85
N ASP A 13 -6.59 -14.19 -3.39
CA ASP A 13 -6.57 -14.62 -1.98
C ASP A 13 -5.15 -14.76 -1.39
N ASN A 14 -4.16 -15.01 -2.24
CA ASN A 14 -2.76 -15.17 -1.86
C ASN A 14 -1.87 -14.00 -2.31
N ALA A 15 -2.46 -12.86 -2.64
CA ALA A 15 -1.70 -11.68 -3.03
C ALA A 15 -0.92 -11.13 -1.84
N ASN A 16 0.34 -10.80 -2.06
CA ASN A 16 1.17 -10.09 -1.08
C ASN A 16 1.08 -8.56 -1.24
N PHE A 17 1.75 -7.85 -0.34
CA PHE A 17 1.82 -6.39 -0.31
C PHE A 17 2.25 -5.78 -1.64
N ILE A 18 3.28 -6.35 -2.26
CA ILE A 18 3.85 -5.87 -3.54
C ILE A 18 2.84 -6.07 -4.68
N GLU A 19 2.17 -7.22 -4.73
CA GLU A 19 1.17 -7.52 -5.76
C GLU A 19 -0.05 -6.60 -5.67
N ALA A 20 -0.50 -6.26 -4.45
CA ALA A 20 -1.59 -5.31 -4.25
C ALA A 20 -1.21 -3.90 -4.71
N LEU A 21 -0.02 -3.41 -4.34
CA LEU A 21 0.46 -2.09 -4.80
C LEU A 21 0.71 -2.05 -6.31
N ALA A 22 1.20 -3.14 -6.91
CA ALA A 22 1.37 -3.22 -8.36
C ALA A 22 0.04 -3.11 -9.12
N LEU A 23 -1.09 -3.52 -8.51
CA LEU A 23 -2.41 -3.31 -9.10
C LEU A 23 -2.82 -1.83 -9.07
N VAL A 24 -2.51 -1.10 -7.99
CA VAL A 24 -2.70 0.36 -7.93
C VAL A 24 -1.89 1.03 -9.05
N ASP A 25 -0.62 0.64 -9.21
CA ASP A 25 0.25 1.16 -10.26
C ASP A 25 -0.33 0.92 -11.66
N LYS A 26 -0.89 -0.26 -11.88
CA LYS A 26 -1.55 -0.59 -13.15
C LYS A 26 -2.76 0.30 -13.39
N ILE A 27 -3.65 0.44 -12.41
CA ILE A 27 -4.86 1.29 -12.50
C ILE A 27 -4.47 2.75 -12.80
N GLU A 28 -3.48 3.27 -12.10
CA GLU A 28 -3.00 4.64 -12.27
C GLU A 28 -2.28 4.88 -13.60
N ARG A 29 -1.63 3.85 -14.15
CA ARG A 29 -1.01 3.92 -15.47
C ARG A 29 -2.05 3.91 -16.58
N GLU A 30 -3.13 3.14 -16.42
CA GLU A 30 -4.22 3.02 -17.38
C GLU A 30 -5.21 4.21 -17.31
N SER A 31 -5.28 4.89 -16.16
CA SER A 31 -6.08 6.12 -15.97
C SER A 31 -5.28 7.39 -16.29
N LEU A 32 -5.63 8.06 -17.40
CA LEU A 32 -4.94 9.28 -17.83
C LEU A 32 -5.37 10.54 -17.05
N GLU A 33 -6.52 10.53 -16.36
CA GLU A 33 -7.17 11.78 -15.91
C GLU A 33 -7.10 12.08 -14.40
N ASN A 34 -6.62 11.20 -13.53
CA ASN A 34 -6.64 11.47 -12.08
C ASN A 34 -5.46 10.84 -11.33
N LYS A 35 -4.23 11.25 -11.68
CA LYS A 35 -3.04 10.82 -10.95
C LYS A 35 -2.88 11.59 -9.65
N ILE A 36 -2.70 10.89 -8.53
CA ILE A 36 -2.43 11.50 -7.22
C ILE A 36 -1.08 12.21 -7.26
N PHE A 37 -0.09 11.57 -7.89
CA PHE A 37 1.24 12.13 -8.07
C PHE A 37 1.59 12.21 -9.56
N PRO A 38 2.09 13.37 -10.03
CA PRO A 38 2.66 13.44 -11.37
C PRO A 38 3.90 12.54 -11.44
N ILE A 39 3.80 11.43 -12.19
CA ILE A 39 4.95 10.64 -12.66
C ILE A 39 5.72 11.49 -13.69
N HIS A 40 6.39 12.54 -13.23
CA HIS A 40 7.16 13.47 -14.06
C HIS A 40 8.63 13.50 -13.60
N ASN A 41 9.53 13.52 -14.59
CA ASN A 41 10.98 13.77 -14.42
C ASN A 41 11.77 12.76 -13.57
N GLY A 42 11.38 11.48 -13.56
CA GLY A 42 12.29 10.39 -13.17
C GLY A 42 12.62 10.26 -11.67
N TYR A 43 11.88 10.94 -10.80
CA TYR A 43 12.05 10.79 -9.35
C TYR A 43 11.19 9.66 -8.76
N ILE A 44 9.96 9.51 -9.26
CA ILE A 44 9.04 8.42 -8.91
C ILE A 44 8.56 7.80 -10.22
N HIS A 45 8.88 6.53 -10.42
CA HIS A 45 8.55 5.75 -11.62
C HIS A 45 7.25 4.94 -11.44
N ASN A 46 6.86 4.66 -10.19
CA ASN A 46 5.62 3.99 -9.81
C ASN A 46 5.29 4.32 -8.33
N TYR A 47 4.05 4.13 -7.92
CA TYR A 47 3.60 4.35 -6.55
C TYR A 47 4.20 3.34 -5.57
N LEU A 48 4.60 2.14 -6.01
CA LEU A 48 5.28 1.17 -5.15
C LEU A 48 6.50 1.77 -4.42
N GLN A 49 7.26 2.63 -5.11
CA GLN A 49 8.41 3.34 -4.55
C GLN A 49 8.07 4.29 -3.40
N LEU A 50 6.80 4.63 -3.20
CA LEU A 50 6.36 5.44 -2.05
C LEU A 50 6.18 4.59 -0.79
N PHE A 51 6.00 3.27 -0.94
CA PHE A 51 5.65 2.39 0.18
C PHE A 51 6.80 1.46 0.57
N VAL A 52 7.63 1.05 -0.39
CA VAL A 52 8.64 0.01 -0.15
C VAL A 52 9.99 0.36 -0.77
N ASN A 53 11.05 0.07 -0.01
CA ASN A 53 12.40 -0.06 -0.53
C ASN A 53 12.59 -1.51 -1.03
N LEU A 54 12.59 -1.69 -2.34
CA LEU A 54 12.73 -3.02 -2.95
C LEU A 54 14.13 -3.63 -2.78
N ASP A 55 15.17 -2.81 -2.65
CA ASP A 55 16.55 -3.30 -2.50
C ASP A 55 16.76 -3.91 -1.11
N GLU A 56 16.10 -3.35 -0.10
CA GLU A 56 16.15 -3.82 1.28
C GLU A 56 14.98 -4.74 1.66
N GLU A 57 13.98 -4.86 0.77
CA GLU A 57 12.71 -5.53 1.03
C GLU A 57 11.99 -5.00 2.29
N THR A 58 12.07 -3.68 2.52
CA THR A 58 11.52 -3.00 3.71
C THR A 58 10.44 -1.98 3.36
N ILE A 59 9.43 -1.85 4.21
CA ILE A 59 8.40 -0.81 4.11
C ILE A 59 8.90 0.43 4.85
N TYR A 60 8.73 1.62 4.24
CA TYR A 60 9.17 2.86 4.85
C TYR A 60 8.42 3.16 6.17
N ASP A 61 9.07 3.85 7.09
CA ASP A 61 8.53 4.12 8.42
C ASP A 61 7.32 5.06 8.41
N ASP A 62 7.20 5.90 7.39
CA ASP A 62 6.07 6.81 7.13
C ASP A 62 4.83 6.10 6.53
N VAL A 63 4.93 4.80 6.24
CA VAL A 63 3.79 3.98 5.84
C VAL A 63 3.08 3.42 7.07
N GLY A 64 1.86 3.90 7.28
CA GLY A 64 0.92 3.37 8.26
C GLY A 64 0.41 2.00 7.82
N LEU A 65 0.68 1.00 8.66
CA LEU A 65 0.14 -0.35 8.53
C LEU A 65 -0.51 -0.75 9.84
N SER A 66 -1.70 -1.35 9.75
CA SER A 66 -2.31 -1.96 10.94
C SER A 66 -1.49 -3.17 11.39
N PRO A 67 -1.00 -3.21 12.65
CA PRO A 67 -0.25 -4.35 13.19
C PRO A 67 -1.13 -5.58 13.40
N TYR A 68 -2.46 -5.42 13.29
CA TYR A 68 -3.43 -6.50 13.44
C TYR A 68 -4.43 -6.53 12.28
N ALA A 69 -4.90 -7.72 11.97
CA ALA A 69 -5.94 -8.00 10.99
C ALA A 69 -7.12 -8.73 11.64
N PRO A 70 -8.32 -8.68 11.02
CA PRO A 70 -9.51 -9.35 11.54
C PRO A 70 -9.35 -10.89 11.57
N ASP A 71 -9.79 -11.49 12.67
CA ASP A 71 -9.97 -12.93 12.78
C ASP A 71 -11.26 -13.41 12.08
N GLU A 72 -11.57 -14.70 12.16
CA GLU A 72 -12.78 -15.28 11.55
C GLU A 72 -14.09 -14.69 12.09
N GLN A 73 -14.02 -13.97 13.23
CA GLN A 73 -15.14 -13.30 13.88
C GLN A 73 -15.14 -11.78 13.61
N GLY A 74 -14.23 -11.29 12.76
CA GLY A 74 -14.06 -9.88 12.43
C GLY A 74 -13.30 -9.07 13.49
N LEU A 75 -12.67 -9.72 14.48
CA LEU A 75 -11.96 -9.04 15.57
C LEU A 75 -10.47 -8.92 15.25
N TYR A 76 -9.91 -7.72 15.39
CA TYR A 76 -8.50 -7.40 15.06
C TYR A 76 -7.52 -8.05 16.06
N ARG A 77 -7.24 -9.34 15.86
CA ARG A 77 -6.44 -10.17 16.76
C ARG A 77 -5.35 -10.96 16.06
N LYS A 78 -5.41 -11.09 14.73
CA LYS A 78 -4.36 -11.77 13.96
C LYS A 78 -3.20 -10.79 13.80
N PHE A 79 -2.00 -11.18 14.24
CA PHE A 79 -0.81 -10.37 14.02
C PHE A 79 -0.52 -10.27 12.53
N ASN A 80 -0.21 -9.06 12.06
CA ASN A 80 0.08 -8.76 10.67
C ASN A 80 1.60 -8.55 10.47
N PRO A 81 2.35 -9.54 9.96
CA PRO A 81 3.80 -9.48 9.89
C PRO A 81 4.33 -8.72 8.66
N ILE A 82 3.49 -8.06 7.86
CA ILE A 82 3.87 -7.42 6.59
C ILE A 82 5.08 -6.47 6.73
N ARG A 83 5.23 -5.78 7.86
CA ARG A 83 6.35 -4.88 8.12
C ARG A 83 7.69 -5.61 8.22
N ASP A 84 7.68 -6.86 8.69
CA ASP A 84 8.85 -7.73 8.80
C ASP A 84 9.01 -8.67 7.59
N GLU A 85 7.91 -8.97 6.87
CA GLU A 85 7.87 -9.87 5.73
C GLU A 85 6.94 -9.31 4.63
N ILE A 86 7.49 -8.52 3.71
CA ILE A 86 6.71 -7.87 2.62
C ILE A 86 6.08 -8.86 1.63
N LYS A 87 6.54 -10.12 1.64
CA LYS A 87 6.02 -11.22 0.82
C LYS A 87 4.91 -12.00 1.52
N PHE A 88 4.56 -11.63 2.75
CA PHE A 88 3.43 -12.20 3.46
C PHE A 88 2.12 -11.94 2.70
N ASN A 89 1.24 -12.93 2.70
CA ASN A 89 -0.06 -12.80 2.04
C ASN A 89 -0.93 -11.81 2.82
N LEU A 90 -1.49 -10.82 2.14
CA LEU A 90 -2.34 -9.83 2.79
C LEU A 90 -3.55 -10.50 3.44
N PHE A 91 -3.87 -10.07 4.65
CA PHE A 91 -5.15 -10.44 5.23
C PHE A 91 -6.28 -9.65 4.53
N PRO A 92 -7.50 -10.20 4.48
CA PRO A 92 -8.68 -9.43 4.11
C PRO A 92 -8.81 -8.17 4.97
N ASP A 93 -9.32 -7.09 4.37
CA ASP A 93 -9.54 -5.80 5.01
C ASP A 93 -8.27 -5.13 5.59
N THR A 94 -7.09 -5.49 5.06
CA THR A 94 -5.84 -4.80 5.42
C THR A 94 -5.87 -3.36 4.91
N ILE A 95 -5.80 -2.39 5.84
CA ILE A 95 -5.67 -0.97 5.52
C ILE A 95 -4.18 -0.62 5.38
N ILE A 96 -3.86 0.02 4.25
CA ILE A 96 -2.51 0.50 3.90
C ILE A 96 -2.63 2.00 3.65
N GLU A 97 -1.90 2.80 4.42
CA GLU A 97 -2.04 4.25 4.38
C GLU A 97 -0.66 4.93 4.40
N LEU A 98 -0.42 5.83 3.46
CA LEU A 98 0.71 6.76 3.55
C LEU A 98 0.35 7.80 4.61
N GLN A 99 1.12 7.85 5.70
CA GLN A 99 0.87 8.88 6.71
C GLN A 99 1.24 10.24 6.11
N GLN A 100 0.36 11.22 6.31
CA GLN A 100 0.71 12.59 5.99
C GLN A 100 1.81 13.02 6.94
N ASP A 101 2.90 13.53 6.38
CA ASP A 101 3.98 14.11 7.16
C ASP A 101 3.39 15.18 8.09
N VAL A 102 3.62 15.09 9.40
CA VAL A 102 3.02 15.97 10.44
C VAL A 102 3.56 17.41 10.39
N GLY A 103 4.27 17.77 9.31
CA GLY A 103 4.90 19.06 9.10
C GLY A 103 4.31 19.84 7.92
N CYS A 104 3.04 20.25 7.98
CA CYS A 104 2.51 21.48 7.35
C CYS A 104 1.14 21.88 7.89
#